data_AF-A0A534S396-F1
#
_entry.id   AF-A0A534S396-F1
#
_cell.length_a   1.000
_cell.length_b   1.000
_cell.length_c   1.000
_cell.angle_alpha   90.00
_cell.angle_beta   90.00
_cell.angle_gamma   90.00
#
_symmetry.space_group_name_H-M   'P 1'
#
loop_
_entity.id
_entity.type
_entity.pdbx_description
1 polymer ?
#
loop_
_entity_poly.entity_id
_entity_poly.type
_entity_poly.pdbx_seq_one_letter_code
_entity_poly.pdbx_strand_id
1 'polypeptide(L)'
;MSRWLLATLLLFALAPARDAAAVCTASEVMAGCGGTCTASCTATACTITRTVVVTPPVAGGVCTFDFGARQVTLGGSFGGTSKAFEIRAAKLTVLAAGSLSAIGGTGAPGGMITLTLGSGGLALMPASSARANPLDVSGAGGGTIIVQSDGDVSLERTVTANARTATTGGGNIMITAGNRVNGASGSITLRGRAGEGLRAETSSNSSSKGGGSISLTANGGSIDLENSVSVVGGTFGGGSIDLTADADVTLGVPPSGVLLFLSADGFGDAGSGGSISMLAGGKIVGSAAGTGAITAVGHSATLAGDAGGSGGTISIEAQTGPVTIGPLGNPQLAADGGSGGCGGAINLSNDTAPAAISIGAPVTATGTGTDGGGGTVCLDAQGAASFTRGIDVSGGGSGGGGLDLNALGTITTAGAVRSDGSGDGGCISFCAGALALGGPVTAIGSPDATGGS
;
A
#
# COMPACT_ATOMS: atom_id res chain seq x y z
N MET A 1 83.55 1.94 -35.56
CA MET A 1 83.14 3.32 -35.91
C MET A 1 81.63 3.30 -36.15
N SER A 2 80.85 4.14 -35.42
CA SER A 2 79.60 4.85 -35.80
C SER A 2 78.45 4.04 -36.49
N ARG A 3 77.14 4.12 -36.21
CA ARG A 3 76.26 5.08 -35.51
C ARG A 3 74.81 4.52 -35.48
N TRP A 4 74.13 4.65 -34.34
CA TRP A 4 72.75 5.14 -34.09
C TRP A 4 71.62 5.00 -35.15
N LEU A 5 70.44 4.51 -34.72
CA LEU A 5 69.19 5.29 -34.73
C LEU A 5 68.13 4.72 -33.73
N LEU A 6 67.54 5.62 -32.95
CA LEU A 6 66.41 5.42 -32.02
C LEU A 6 65.07 5.43 -32.75
N ALA A 7 64.11 4.64 -32.26
CA ALA A 7 62.67 4.88 -32.44
C ALA A 7 61.92 4.53 -31.15
N THR A 8 61.56 5.56 -30.38
CA THR A 8 60.69 5.52 -29.20
C THR A 8 59.23 5.48 -29.63
N LEU A 9 58.50 4.41 -29.28
CA LEU A 9 57.05 4.31 -29.41
C LEU A 9 56.39 4.62 -28.06
N LEU A 10 55.50 5.61 -28.06
CA LEU A 10 54.77 6.13 -26.91
C LEU A 10 53.69 5.12 -26.46
N LEU A 11 53.78 4.63 -25.22
CA LEU A 11 52.74 3.84 -24.56
C LEU A 11 51.65 4.78 -24.01
N PHE A 12 50.49 4.85 -24.65
CA PHE A 12 49.28 5.35 -24.00
C PHE A 12 48.68 4.21 -23.18
N ALA A 13 48.95 4.21 -21.87
CA ALA A 13 48.25 3.36 -20.91
C ALA A 13 46.84 3.91 -20.71
N LEU A 14 45.85 3.35 -21.43
CA LEU A 14 44.46 3.44 -20.99
C LEU A 14 44.34 2.66 -19.68
N ALA A 15 44.15 3.37 -18.57
CA ALA A 15 43.72 2.74 -17.33
C ALA A 15 42.31 2.16 -17.55
N PRO A 16 42.06 0.87 -17.29
CA PRO A 16 40.70 0.35 -17.30
C PRO A 16 39.91 1.05 -16.19
N ALA A 17 38.70 1.52 -16.53
CA ALA A 17 37.70 1.91 -15.54
C ALA A 17 37.52 0.73 -14.58
N ARG A 18 37.74 0.96 -13.28
CA ARG A 18 37.58 -0.10 -12.27
C ARG A 18 36.10 -0.45 -12.18
N ASP A 19 35.75 -1.65 -12.64
CA ASP A 19 34.42 -2.23 -12.45
C ASP A 19 34.05 -2.23 -10.96
N ALA A 20 32.80 -1.86 -10.66
CA ALA A 20 32.25 -1.91 -9.32
C ALA A 20 32.26 -3.36 -8.83
N ALA A 21 33.16 -3.69 -7.91
CA ALA A 21 33.31 -5.04 -7.39
C ALA A 21 32.02 -5.52 -6.70
N ALA A 22 31.68 -6.79 -6.91
CA ALA A 22 30.66 -7.51 -6.17
C ALA A 22 31.02 -7.55 -4.68
N VAL A 23 30.05 -7.27 -3.80
CA VAL A 23 30.25 -7.26 -2.35
C VAL A 23 29.13 -8.00 -1.65
N CYS A 24 29.45 -8.81 -0.63
CA CYS A 24 28.43 -9.51 0.17
C CYS A 24 28.61 -9.41 1.67
N THR A 25 29.54 -8.58 2.14
CA THR A 25 29.71 -8.27 3.57
C THR A 25 29.80 -6.77 3.80
N ALA A 26 29.36 -6.31 4.97
CA ALA A 26 29.52 -4.91 5.37
C ALA A 26 31.01 -4.51 5.47
N SER A 27 31.90 -5.41 5.88
CA SER A 27 33.34 -5.13 5.97
C SER A 27 33.95 -4.73 4.62
N GLU A 28 33.57 -5.42 3.55
CA GLU A 28 34.01 -5.09 2.19
C GLU A 28 33.36 -3.78 1.69
N VAL A 29 32.13 -3.49 2.12
CA VAL A 29 31.49 -2.20 1.84
C VAL A 29 32.28 -1.06 2.51
N MET A 30 32.62 -1.25 3.79
CA MET A 30 33.32 -0.28 4.65
C MET A 30 34.80 -0.10 4.30
N ALA A 31 35.49 -1.15 3.84
CA ALA A 31 36.92 -1.10 3.53
C ALA A 31 37.26 -0.10 2.40
N GLY A 32 36.28 0.22 1.54
CA GLY A 32 36.43 1.18 0.45
C GLY A 32 37.38 0.70 -0.67
N CYS A 33 37.15 1.13 -1.90
CA CYS A 33 38.15 1.02 -2.96
C CYS A 33 39.02 2.27 -2.86
N GLY A 34 40.25 2.17 -2.35
CA GLY A 34 41.14 3.33 -2.14
C GLY A 34 41.09 4.34 -3.31
N GLY A 35 40.87 5.62 -2.97
CA GLY A 35 40.60 6.71 -3.93
C GLY A 35 39.32 7.50 -3.59
N THR A 36 38.72 8.15 -4.59
CA THR A 36 37.53 9.04 -4.51
C THR A 36 36.19 8.34 -4.19
N CYS A 37 36.21 7.03 -3.91
CA CYS A 37 35.03 6.25 -3.48
C CYS A 37 34.91 6.29 -1.94
N THR A 38 34.08 7.18 -1.40
CA THR A 38 34.04 7.46 0.04
C THR A 38 32.94 6.65 0.75
N ALA A 39 33.26 5.43 1.17
CA ALA A 39 32.63 4.89 2.37
C ALA A 39 33.40 5.48 3.57
N SER A 40 32.74 6.27 4.42
CA SER A 40 33.34 6.87 5.62
C SER A 40 32.63 6.31 6.84
N CYS A 41 33.30 5.39 7.55
CA CYS A 41 32.70 4.66 8.65
C CYS A 41 33.55 4.78 9.91
N THR A 42 32.87 5.09 11.01
CA THR A 42 33.39 5.20 12.36
C THR A 42 32.83 4.05 13.21
N ALA A 43 33.06 4.07 14.52
CA ALA A 43 32.45 3.12 15.44
C ALA A 43 30.91 3.22 15.47
N THR A 44 30.34 4.42 15.23
CA THR A 44 28.91 4.70 15.46
C THR A 44 28.15 5.12 14.21
N ALA A 45 28.82 5.56 13.14
CA ALA A 45 28.20 6.03 11.92
C ALA A 45 28.93 5.53 10.68
N CYS A 46 28.22 5.36 9.57
CA CYS A 46 28.79 4.93 8.30
C CYS A 46 28.06 5.62 7.15
N THR A 47 28.78 6.40 6.35
CA THR A 47 28.23 7.06 5.17
C THR A 47 28.73 6.36 3.92
N ILE A 48 27.81 5.93 3.05
CA ILE A 48 28.09 5.20 1.81
C ILE A 48 27.57 6.02 0.63
N THR A 49 28.48 6.59 -0.15
CA THR A 49 28.13 7.43 -1.32
C THR A 49 28.31 6.71 -2.66
N ARG A 50 28.89 5.51 -2.65
CA ARG A 50 29.17 4.70 -3.84
C ARG A 50 28.04 3.74 -4.19
N THR A 51 28.07 3.24 -5.42
CA THR A 51 27.31 2.05 -5.81
C THR A 51 27.97 0.78 -5.31
N VAL A 52 27.17 -0.11 -4.74
CA VAL A 52 27.50 -1.45 -4.29
C VAL A 52 26.71 -2.42 -5.15
N VAL A 53 27.42 -3.24 -5.92
CA VAL A 53 26.80 -4.34 -6.67
C VAL A 53 26.72 -5.54 -5.75
N VAL A 54 25.51 -6.06 -5.58
CA VAL A 54 25.26 -7.20 -4.69
C VAL A 54 25.23 -8.48 -5.53
N THR A 55 26.16 -9.39 -5.28
CA THR A 55 26.26 -10.68 -5.99
C THR A 55 26.45 -11.80 -4.99
N PRO A 56 25.38 -12.54 -4.62
CA PRO A 56 25.48 -13.66 -3.69
C PRO A 56 26.56 -14.67 -4.05
N PRO A 57 27.29 -15.20 -3.05
CA PRO A 57 28.39 -16.14 -3.27
C PRO A 57 27.91 -17.47 -3.84
N VAL A 58 26.63 -17.80 -3.65
CA VAL A 58 25.97 -18.98 -4.23
C VAL A 58 24.69 -18.55 -4.94
N ALA A 59 24.36 -19.22 -6.04
CA ALA A 59 23.11 -18.98 -6.76
C ALA A 59 21.92 -19.23 -5.83
N GLY A 60 21.03 -18.23 -5.72
CA GLY A 60 19.90 -18.27 -4.78
C GLY A 60 20.23 -17.91 -3.33
N GLY A 61 21.49 -17.59 -3.02
CA GLY A 61 21.89 -17.08 -1.71
C GLY A 61 21.47 -15.64 -1.45
N VAL A 62 21.64 -15.19 -0.21
CA VAL A 62 21.37 -13.83 0.27
C VAL A 62 22.67 -13.20 0.75
N CYS A 63 22.94 -11.93 0.39
CA CYS A 63 24.04 -11.18 0.99
C CYS A 63 23.56 -10.44 2.24
N THR A 64 24.31 -10.53 3.33
CA THR A 64 23.97 -9.83 4.58
C THR A 64 25.01 -8.77 4.87
N PHE A 65 24.58 -7.51 4.85
CA PHE A 65 25.39 -6.34 5.18
C PHE A 65 25.09 -5.92 6.61
N ASP A 66 25.80 -6.50 7.56
CA ASP A 66 25.68 -6.17 8.98
C ASP A 66 26.62 -5.04 9.40
N PHE A 67 26.08 -3.85 9.57
CA PHE A 67 26.81 -2.66 10.06
C PHE A 67 26.83 -2.58 11.60
N GLY A 68 26.20 -3.52 12.30
CA GLY A 68 26.07 -3.57 13.75
C GLY A 68 25.30 -2.38 14.29
N ALA A 69 25.77 -1.81 15.40
CA ALA A 69 25.13 -0.67 16.07
C ALA A 69 25.32 0.68 15.34
N ARG A 70 25.79 0.68 14.08
CA ARG A 70 26.07 1.92 13.35
C ARG A 70 24.82 2.52 12.75
N GLN A 71 24.80 3.85 12.67
CA GLN A 71 23.85 4.59 11.86
C GLN A 71 24.39 4.71 10.42
N VAL A 72 23.66 4.13 9.46
CA VAL A 72 24.07 4.09 8.06
C VAL A 72 23.36 5.21 7.30
N THR A 73 24.13 6.06 6.62
CA THR A 73 23.63 7.06 5.68
C THR A 73 24.01 6.67 4.27
N LEU A 74 23.02 6.43 3.41
CA LEU A 74 23.19 5.98 2.04
C LEU A 74 22.95 7.14 1.07
N GLY A 75 24.03 7.67 0.49
CA GLY A 75 23.98 8.60 -0.64
C GLY A 75 24.17 7.92 -2.00
N GLY A 76 24.77 6.72 -2.02
CA GLY A 76 24.93 5.88 -3.21
C GLY A 76 23.87 4.78 -3.29
N SER A 77 24.15 3.67 -3.98
CA SER A 77 23.14 2.63 -4.18
C SER A 77 23.60 1.21 -3.84
N PHE A 78 22.68 0.36 -3.40
CA PHE A 78 22.86 -1.09 -3.40
C PHE A 78 22.02 -1.68 -4.53
N GLY A 79 22.66 -2.30 -5.50
CA GLY A 79 21.99 -2.90 -6.66
C GLY A 79 22.19 -4.41 -6.67
N GLY A 80 21.13 -5.15 -6.34
CA GLY A 80 21.10 -6.61 -6.33
C GLY A 80 20.46 -7.25 -7.55
N THR A 81 19.99 -6.49 -8.55
CA THR A 81 19.22 -7.06 -9.69
C THR A 81 18.10 -7.98 -9.17
N SER A 82 17.84 -9.17 -9.71
CA SER A 82 16.83 -10.10 -9.15
C SER A 82 17.25 -10.85 -7.88
N LYS A 83 18.32 -10.43 -7.18
CA LYS A 83 18.89 -11.16 -6.03
C LYS A 83 18.43 -10.59 -4.69
N ALA A 84 18.52 -11.44 -3.68
CA ALA A 84 18.15 -11.10 -2.32
C ALA A 84 19.32 -10.51 -1.52
N PHE A 85 19.06 -9.50 -0.70
CA PHE A 85 20.00 -9.02 0.31
C PHE A 85 19.35 -8.43 1.55
N GLU A 86 20.10 -8.47 2.64
CA GLU A 86 19.74 -7.92 3.93
C GLU A 86 20.71 -6.82 4.34
N ILE A 87 20.18 -5.73 4.92
CA ILE A 87 20.98 -4.72 5.63
C ILE A 87 20.58 -4.74 7.11
N ARG A 88 21.56 -4.91 7.99
CA ARG A 88 21.39 -4.78 9.44
C ARG A 88 22.12 -3.55 9.95
N ALA A 89 21.43 -2.68 10.69
CA ALA A 89 22.01 -1.44 11.21
C ALA A 89 21.23 -0.90 12.43
N ALA A 90 21.79 0.01 13.22
CA ALA A 90 21.00 0.71 14.24
C ALA A 90 20.01 1.72 13.64
N LYS A 91 20.37 2.31 12.50
CA LYS A 91 19.56 3.25 11.72
C LYS A 91 19.94 3.15 10.25
N LEU A 92 18.99 3.31 9.36
CA LEU A 92 19.25 3.53 7.94
C LEU A 92 18.60 4.83 7.46
N THR A 93 19.39 5.71 6.87
CA THR A 93 18.91 6.92 6.21
C THR A 93 19.31 6.89 4.75
N VAL A 94 18.34 6.83 3.84
CA VAL A 94 18.57 6.90 2.39
C VAL A 94 18.38 8.34 1.96
N LEU A 95 19.47 8.97 1.50
CA LEU A 95 19.46 10.35 1.03
C LEU A 95 18.77 10.45 -0.35
N ALA A 96 18.55 11.68 -0.82
CA ALA A 96 17.87 11.96 -2.09
C ALA A 96 18.44 11.21 -3.31
N ALA A 97 19.76 10.98 -3.36
CA ALA A 97 20.42 10.24 -4.45
C ALA A 97 20.58 8.74 -4.17
N GLY A 98 20.28 8.30 -2.94
CA GLY A 98 20.49 6.93 -2.53
C GLY A 98 19.37 6.00 -2.97
N SER A 99 19.69 4.72 -3.16
CA SER A 99 18.69 3.69 -3.49
C SER A 99 19.12 2.28 -3.10
N LEU A 100 18.14 1.43 -2.80
CA LEU A 100 18.24 0.01 -2.61
C LEU A 100 17.39 -0.66 -3.69
N SER A 101 17.99 -1.44 -4.57
CA SER A 101 17.25 -2.06 -5.67
C SER A 101 17.53 -3.54 -5.79
N ALA A 102 16.46 -4.30 -5.94
CA ALA A 102 16.48 -5.71 -6.34
C ALA A 102 15.53 -5.90 -7.54
N ILE A 103 15.82 -5.18 -8.62
CA ILE A 103 15.00 -5.15 -9.83
C ILE A 103 15.29 -6.35 -10.75
N GLY A 104 14.25 -7.09 -11.13
CA GLY A 104 14.36 -8.25 -12.03
C GLY A 104 14.19 -7.95 -13.53
N GLY A 105 13.72 -6.75 -13.91
CA GLY A 105 13.42 -6.42 -15.30
C GLY A 105 12.15 -7.12 -15.81
N THR A 106 12.06 -7.45 -17.11
CA THR A 106 10.92 -8.19 -17.69
C THR A 106 11.18 -9.68 -17.84
N GLY A 107 12.43 -10.12 -17.70
CA GLY A 107 12.85 -11.53 -17.86
C GLY A 107 13.04 -12.30 -16.56
N ALA A 108 13.07 -11.62 -15.40
CA ALA A 108 13.19 -12.25 -14.09
C ALA A 108 12.31 -11.54 -13.05
N PRO A 109 11.78 -12.24 -12.03
CA PRO A 109 11.05 -11.60 -10.94
C PRO A 109 11.94 -10.66 -10.14
N GLY A 110 11.32 -9.75 -9.41
CA GLY A 110 11.99 -8.92 -8.41
C GLY A 110 12.66 -9.77 -7.33
N GLY A 111 13.77 -9.28 -6.79
CA GLY A 111 14.46 -9.90 -5.67
C GLY A 111 13.82 -9.56 -4.32
N MET A 112 14.56 -9.82 -3.25
CA MET A 112 14.13 -9.54 -1.88
C MET A 112 15.08 -8.55 -1.21
N ILE A 113 14.53 -7.52 -0.57
CA ILE A 113 15.30 -6.60 0.27
C ILE A 113 14.77 -6.71 1.69
N THR A 114 15.64 -7.08 2.63
CA THR A 114 15.33 -7.12 4.06
C THR A 114 16.12 -6.05 4.80
N LEU A 115 15.45 -5.22 5.59
CA LEU A 115 16.06 -4.21 6.45
C LEU A 115 15.76 -4.57 7.90
N THR A 116 16.81 -4.87 8.67
CA THR A 116 16.71 -5.17 10.10
C THR A 116 17.37 -4.03 10.87
N LEU A 117 16.54 -3.16 11.46
CA LEU A 117 16.96 -1.86 11.98
C LEU A 117 16.70 -1.76 13.48
N GLY A 118 17.66 -1.20 14.22
CA GLY A 118 17.49 -0.86 15.64
C GLY A 118 16.55 0.33 15.86
N SER A 119 16.59 0.87 17.07
CA SER A 119 15.74 1.99 17.52
C SER A 119 15.94 3.30 16.75
N GLY A 120 16.99 3.41 15.94
CA GLY A 120 17.24 4.58 15.12
C GLY A 120 16.38 4.68 13.87
N GLY A 121 15.69 3.60 13.47
CA GLY A 121 14.65 3.67 12.45
C GLY A 121 15.12 3.57 11.00
N LEU A 122 14.14 3.68 10.10
CA LEU A 122 14.32 3.91 8.66
C LEU A 122 13.89 5.33 8.30
N ALA A 123 14.69 6.02 7.50
CA ALA A 123 14.32 7.31 6.93
C ALA A 123 14.65 7.37 5.44
N LEU A 124 13.65 7.52 4.58
CA LEU A 124 13.82 7.78 3.16
C LEU A 124 13.62 9.28 2.91
N MET A 125 14.72 9.99 2.73
CA MET A 125 14.72 11.45 2.62
C MET A 125 14.14 11.93 1.30
N PRO A 126 13.47 13.08 1.28
CA PRO A 126 12.82 13.60 0.08
C PRO A 126 13.85 13.91 -1.01
N ALA A 127 13.45 13.76 -2.27
CA ALA A 127 14.27 14.10 -3.42
C ALA A 127 13.75 15.36 -4.12
N SER A 128 14.66 16.22 -4.59
CA SER A 128 14.31 17.46 -5.31
C SER A 128 13.79 17.20 -6.74
N SER A 129 14.07 16.02 -7.30
CA SER A 129 13.68 15.59 -8.64
C SER A 129 13.16 14.15 -8.62
N ALA A 130 12.31 13.77 -9.58
CA ALA A 130 11.84 12.40 -9.82
C ALA A 130 13.02 11.48 -10.23
N ARG A 131 13.85 11.12 -9.25
CA ARG A 131 14.90 10.10 -9.39
C ARG A 131 14.40 8.80 -8.80
N ALA A 132 14.94 7.72 -9.35
CA ALA A 132 14.65 6.31 -9.04
C ALA A 132 14.20 6.06 -7.60
N ASN A 133 13.16 5.24 -7.45
CA ASN A 133 12.56 4.88 -6.17
C ASN A 133 13.66 4.46 -5.18
N PRO A 134 13.69 5.01 -3.95
CA PRO A 134 14.70 4.67 -2.97
C PRO A 134 14.72 3.19 -2.63
N LEU A 135 13.57 2.50 -2.71
CA LEU A 135 13.45 1.05 -2.60
C LEU A 135 12.66 0.54 -3.81
N ASP A 136 13.27 -0.32 -4.63
CA ASP A 136 12.62 -0.92 -5.80
C ASP A 136 12.95 -2.41 -5.93
N VAL A 137 11.93 -3.25 -5.81
CA VAL A 137 12.01 -4.70 -6.07
C VAL A 137 11.10 -5.11 -7.23
N SER A 138 10.80 -4.20 -8.16
CA SER A 138 9.96 -4.52 -9.31
C SER A 138 10.67 -5.48 -10.27
N GLY A 139 9.94 -6.40 -10.89
CA GLY A 139 10.51 -7.35 -11.86
C GLY A 139 9.41 -7.92 -12.74
N ALA A 140 9.66 -9.04 -13.43
CA ALA A 140 8.66 -9.67 -14.29
C ALA A 140 7.37 -9.82 -13.49
N GLY A 141 7.47 -10.53 -12.36
CA GLY A 141 6.62 -10.36 -11.18
C GLY A 141 7.29 -9.48 -10.14
N GLY A 142 6.48 -8.86 -9.28
CA GLY A 142 7.00 -8.05 -8.18
C GLY A 142 7.80 -8.87 -7.17
N GLY A 143 8.83 -8.24 -6.58
CA GLY A 143 9.67 -8.83 -5.55
C GLY A 143 9.12 -8.62 -4.15
N THR A 144 9.98 -8.67 -3.13
CA THR A 144 9.58 -8.50 -1.73
C THR A 144 10.46 -7.49 -0.99
N ILE A 145 9.84 -6.57 -0.26
CA ILE A 145 10.50 -5.66 0.67
C ILE A 145 10.02 -6.01 2.08
N ILE A 146 10.97 -6.22 2.99
CA ILE A 146 10.71 -6.43 4.41
C ILE A 146 11.49 -5.39 5.19
N VAL A 147 10.81 -4.58 5.99
CA VAL A 147 11.41 -3.63 6.93
C VAL A 147 10.99 -4.03 8.33
N GLN A 148 11.95 -4.41 9.15
CA GLN A 148 11.77 -4.68 10.57
C GLN A 148 12.61 -3.64 11.32
N SER A 149 11.95 -2.67 11.93
CA SER A 149 12.62 -1.62 12.70
C SER A 149 12.12 -1.58 14.12
N ASP A 150 13.03 -1.53 15.10
CA ASP A 150 12.67 -1.26 16.49
C ASP A 150 12.28 0.22 16.74
N GLY A 151 12.48 1.10 15.75
CA GLY A 151 12.14 2.52 15.82
C GLY A 151 11.19 2.96 14.70
N ASP A 152 11.11 4.27 14.49
CA ASP A 152 10.21 4.86 13.48
C ASP A 152 10.63 4.56 12.04
N VAL A 153 9.65 4.51 11.15
CA VAL A 153 9.84 4.39 9.70
C VAL A 153 9.21 5.59 9.00
N SER A 154 10.05 6.45 8.41
CA SER A 154 9.62 7.59 7.61
C SER A 154 9.93 7.39 6.13
N LEU A 155 8.88 7.49 5.30
CA LEU A 155 8.92 7.29 3.86
C LEU A 155 8.42 8.57 3.17
N GLU A 156 9.33 9.38 2.66
CA GLU A 156 8.99 10.63 1.95
C GLU A 156 9.09 10.47 0.42
N ARG A 157 9.16 9.22 -0.04
CA ARG A 157 9.40 8.83 -1.44
C ARG A 157 8.78 7.47 -1.73
N THR A 158 8.64 7.15 -3.02
CA THR A 158 7.95 5.95 -3.49
C THR A 158 8.73 4.68 -3.18
N VAL A 159 8.03 3.67 -2.68
CA VAL A 159 8.56 2.30 -2.54
C VAL A 159 7.76 1.39 -3.46
N THR A 160 8.45 0.61 -4.29
CA THR A 160 7.80 -0.19 -5.35
C THR A 160 8.18 -1.67 -5.33
N ALA A 161 7.16 -2.50 -5.51
CA ALA A 161 7.26 -3.94 -5.72
C ALA A 161 6.35 -4.35 -6.91
N ASN A 162 6.37 -3.61 -8.01
CA ASN A 162 5.42 -3.81 -9.10
C ASN A 162 5.82 -4.99 -10.00
N ALA A 163 4.82 -5.63 -10.60
CA ALA A 163 5.02 -6.49 -11.75
C ALA A 163 5.35 -5.64 -13.00
N ARG A 164 6.12 -6.19 -13.93
CA ARG A 164 6.49 -5.56 -15.20
C ARG A 164 6.03 -6.37 -16.40
N THR A 165 5.42 -7.54 -16.17
CA THR A 165 4.75 -8.32 -17.22
C THR A 165 3.31 -8.62 -16.83
N ALA A 166 2.44 -8.71 -17.85
CA ALA A 166 1.02 -8.99 -17.67
C ALA A 166 0.73 -10.41 -17.16
N THR A 167 1.73 -11.29 -17.13
CA THR A 167 1.61 -12.72 -16.79
C THR A 167 1.97 -13.05 -15.34
N THR A 168 2.36 -12.06 -14.54
CA THR A 168 2.73 -12.24 -13.12
C THR A 168 2.13 -11.12 -12.26
N GLY A 169 1.98 -11.39 -10.96
CA GLY A 169 1.31 -10.47 -10.03
C GLY A 169 2.25 -9.42 -9.42
N GLY A 170 1.64 -8.48 -8.71
CA GLY A 170 2.36 -7.54 -7.84
C GLY A 170 3.15 -8.25 -6.74
N GLY A 171 4.11 -7.55 -6.16
CA GLY A 171 5.00 -8.05 -5.12
C GLY A 171 4.48 -7.77 -3.70
N ASN A 172 5.37 -7.81 -2.72
CA ASN A 172 5.02 -7.61 -1.32
C ASN A 172 5.86 -6.49 -0.68
N ILE A 173 5.22 -5.61 0.08
CA ILE A 173 5.88 -4.60 0.92
C ILE A 173 5.39 -4.80 2.35
N MET A 174 6.28 -5.24 3.23
CA MET A 174 5.99 -5.49 4.64
C MET A 174 6.85 -4.55 5.49
N ILE A 175 6.21 -3.68 6.27
CA ILE A 175 6.90 -2.72 7.14
C ILE A 175 6.38 -2.88 8.56
N THR A 176 7.29 -3.18 9.48
CA THR A 176 7.04 -3.21 10.91
C THR A 176 7.93 -2.18 11.59
N ALA A 177 7.30 -1.21 12.27
CA ALA A 177 7.95 -0.24 13.15
C ALA A 177 7.64 -0.59 14.60
N GLY A 178 8.63 -0.48 15.47
CA GLY A 178 8.57 -0.99 16.84
C GLY A 178 8.64 -2.53 16.91
N ASN A 179 8.84 -3.04 18.12
CA ASN A 179 9.02 -4.45 18.39
C ASN A 179 8.43 -4.83 19.75
N ARG A 180 7.30 -5.56 19.71
CA ARG A 180 6.58 -5.98 20.92
C ARG A 180 7.41 -6.87 21.85
N VAL A 181 8.31 -7.69 21.31
CA VAL A 181 9.16 -8.60 22.10
C VAL A 181 10.16 -7.80 22.95
N ASN A 182 10.68 -6.71 22.41
CA ASN A 182 11.68 -5.86 23.06
C ASN A 182 11.05 -4.63 23.76
N GLY A 183 9.72 -4.50 23.75
CA GLY A 183 9.01 -3.32 24.27
C GLY A 183 9.36 -2.02 23.52
N ALA A 184 9.86 -2.12 22.29
CA ALA A 184 10.21 -0.96 21.49
C ALA A 184 8.98 -0.43 20.75
N SER A 185 8.78 0.89 20.77
CA SER A 185 7.70 1.56 20.04
C SER A 185 8.22 2.17 18.74
N GLY A 186 7.43 2.12 17.68
CA GLY A 186 7.74 2.79 16.43
C GLY A 186 6.47 3.17 15.66
N SER A 187 6.53 4.32 15.01
CA SER A 187 5.48 4.84 14.14
C SER A 187 5.89 4.77 12.67
N ILE A 188 4.91 4.69 11.78
CA ILE A 188 5.12 4.71 10.33
C ILE A 188 4.53 6.01 9.78
N THR A 189 5.33 6.78 9.04
CA THR A 189 4.88 8.00 8.37
C THR A 189 5.16 7.90 6.88
N LEU A 190 4.14 8.08 6.05
CA LEU A 190 4.24 8.16 4.59
C LEU A 190 3.88 9.58 4.16
N ARG A 191 4.89 10.43 3.93
CA ARG A 191 4.75 11.88 3.70
C ARG A 191 5.65 12.38 2.55
N GLY A 192 5.47 11.82 1.37
CA GLY A 192 6.12 12.23 0.14
C GLY A 192 5.39 13.31 -0.64
N ARG A 193 5.96 13.66 -1.80
CA ARG A 193 5.34 14.58 -2.77
C ARG A 193 4.13 13.94 -3.47
N ALA A 194 3.40 14.75 -4.24
CA ALA A 194 2.34 14.29 -5.13
C ALA A 194 2.78 13.08 -5.97
N GLY A 195 1.99 12.01 -5.96
CA GLY A 195 2.26 10.80 -6.74
C GLY A 195 3.31 9.85 -6.13
N GLU A 196 3.96 10.22 -5.04
CA GLU A 196 4.76 9.28 -4.24
C GLU A 196 3.83 8.33 -3.45
N GLY A 197 4.36 7.23 -2.92
CA GLY A 197 3.55 6.29 -2.13
C GLY A 197 4.12 4.88 -2.04
N LEU A 198 3.28 3.92 -1.68
CA LEU A 198 3.62 2.50 -1.71
C LEU A 198 2.87 1.82 -2.86
N ARG A 199 3.58 1.03 -3.67
CA ARG A 199 2.97 0.36 -4.82
C ARG A 199 3.43 -1.09 -4.94
N ALA A 200 2.46 -1.98 -5.02
CA ALA A 200 2.66 -3.39 -5.32
C ALA A 200 1.62 -3.83 -6.35
N GLU A 201 1.67 -3.21 -7.52
CA GLU A 201 0.66 -3.31 -8.57
C GLU A 201 1.05 -4.33 -9.65
N THR A 202 0.09 -4.77 -10.45
CA THR A 202 0.38 -5.44 -11.73
C THR A 202 0.95 -4.46 -12.76
N SER A 203 1.50 -4.98 -13.86
CA SER A 203 2.12 -4.13 -14.90
C SER A 203 1.12 -3.31 -15.71
N SER A 204 -0.15 -3.74 -15.72
CA SER A 204 -1.24 -3.09 -16.43
C SER A 204 -2.58 -3.56 -15.88
N ASN A 205 -3.59 -2.71 -16.02
CA ASN A 205 -4.97 -3.01 -15.67
C ASN A 205 -5.54 -4.19 -16.48
N SER A 206 -4.94 -4.55 -17.62
CA SER A 206 -5.30 -5.72 -18.44
C SER A 206 -4.52 -6.99 -18.10
N SER A 207 -3.74 -6.99 -17.02
CA SER A 207 -2.99 -8.18 -16.59
C SER A 207 -3.93 -9.34 -16.29
N SER A 208 -3.49 -10.57 -16.57
CA SER A 208 -4.25 -11.76 -16.16
C SER A 208 -3.98 -12.17 -14.71
N LYS A 209 -3.29 -11.33 -13.92
CA LYS A 209 -2.83 -11.64 -12.56
C LYS A 209 -3.33 -10.64 -11.52
N GLY A 210 -3.21 -11.01 -10.26
CA GLY A 210 -3.68 -10.22 -9.14
C GLY A 210 -2.67 -9.17 -8.67
N GLY A 211 -3.16 -8.21 -7.89
CA GLY A 211 -2.32 -7.24 -7.18
C GLY A 211 -1.41 -7.90 -6.14
N GLY A 212 -0.50 -7.11 -5.58
CA GLY A 212 0.43 -7.52 -4.54
C GLY A 212 -0.13 -7.36 -3.12
N SER A 213 0.74 -7.34 -2.12
CA SER A 213 0.35 -7.03 -0.74
C SER A 213 1.19 -5.92 -0.12
N ILE A 214 0.54 -5.05 0.66
CA ILE A 214 1.19 -4.02 1.46
C ILE A 214 0.69 -4.15 2.90
N SER A 215 1.60 -4.45 3.83
CA SER A 215 1.29 -4.59 5.25
C SER A 215 2.15 -3.61 6.06
N LEU A 216 1.49 -2.75 6.82
CA LEU A 216 2.10 -1.76 7.72
C LEU A 216 1.71 -2.08 9.15
N THR A 217 2.68 -2.30 10.03
CA THR A 217 2.47 -2.57 11.45
C THR A 217 3.26 -1.60 12.31
N ALA A 218 2.58 -0.78 13.11
CA ALA A 218 3.18 0.13 14.08
C ALA A 218 2.96 -0.38 15.51
N ASN A 219 3.95 -1.05 16.07
CA ASN A 219 3.93 -1.55 17.45
C ASN A 219 4.23 -0.40 18.41
N GLY A 220 3.37 -0.18 19.40
CA GLY A 220 3.45 0.92 20.36
C GLY A 220 3.36 2.33 19.75
N GLY A 221 3.02 2.46 18.46
CA GLY A 221 3.02 3.72 17.73
C GLY A 221 1.85 3.85 16.76
N SER A 222 1.89 4.91 15.94
CA SER A 222 0.83 5.27 14.99
C SER A 222 1.24 5.04 13.54
N ILE A 223 0.25 4.93 12.64
CA ILE A 223 0.46 5.01 11.20
C ILE A 223 -0.14 6.32 10.70
N ASP A 224 0.62 7.07 9.92
CA ASP A 224 0.17 8.31 9.29
C ASP A 224 0.47 8.28 7.79
N LEU A 225 -0.61 8.25 6.99
CA LEU A 225 -0.55 8.12 5.54
C LEU A 225 -1.01 9.43 4.90
N GLU A 226 -0.09 10.21 4.36
CA GLU A 226 -0.40 11.38 3.55
C GLU A 226 -0.26 11.10 2.04
N ASN A 227 0.12 9.88 1.63
CA ASN A 227 0.27 9.51 0.22
C ASN A 227 -0.32 8.15 -0.13
N SER A 228 -0.52 7.92 -1.42
CA SER A 228 -1.21 6.74 -1.95
C SER A 228 -0.57 5.41 -1.56
N VAL A 229 -1.42 4.43 -1.30
CA VAL A 229 -1.06 3.02 -1.15
C VAL A 229 -1.89 2.23 -2.15
N SER A 230 -1.23 1.54 -3.08
CA SER A 230 -1.92 0.83 -4.15
C SER A 230 -1.39 -0.59 -4.33
N VAL A 231 -2.35 -1.50 -4.43
CA VAL A 231 -2.16 -2.92 -4.74
C VAL A 231 -3.07 -3.33 -5.88
N VAL A 232 -3.28 -2.44 -6.84
CA VAL A 232 -4.15 -2.67 -7.99
C VAL A 232 -3.74 -3.92 -8.76
N GLY A 233 -4.73 -4.71 -9.15
CA GLY A 233 -4.54 -5.95 -9.90
C GLY A 233 -5.29 -6.01 -11.22
N GLY A 234 -5.15 -7.11 -11.93
CA GLY A 234 -5.87 -7.42 -13.17
C GLY A 234 -6.96 -8.47 -12.94
N THR A 235 -7.13 -9.43 -13.86
CA THR A 235 -8.25 -10.39 -13.87
C THR A 235 -8.35 -11.27 -12.61
N PHE A 236 -7.23 -11.57 -11.92
CA PHE A 236 -7.30 -12.27 -10.62
C PHE A 236 -7.57 -11.35 -9.43
N GLY A 237 -7.94 -10.10 -9.71
CA GLY A 237 -8.41 -9.12 -8.75
C GLY A 237 -7.33 -8.26 -8.11
N GLY A 238 -7.77 -7.30 -7.31
CA GLY A 238 -6.89 -6.46 -6.50
C GLY A 238 -6.10 -7.24 -5.46
N GLY A 239 -5.10 -6.58 -4.89
CA GLY A 239 -4.27 -7.12 -3.82
C GLY A 239 -4.80 -6.86 -2.42
N SER A 240 -3.92 -6.90 -1.42
CA SER A 240 -4.27 -6.61 -0.03
C SER A 240 -3.51 -5.42 0.57
N ILE A 241 -4.21 -4.55 1.28
CA ILE A 241 -3.65 -3.50 2.14
C ILE A 241 -4.04 -3.82 3.57
N ASP A 242 -3.06 -3.93 4.47
CA ASP A 242 -3.29 -4.18 5.89
C ASP A 242 -2.54 -3.14 6.73
N LEU A 243 -3.28 -2.35 7.50
CA LEU A 243 -2.75 -1.32 8.39
C LEU A 243 -3.10 -1.71 9.83
N THR A 244 -2.08 -1.96 10.65
CA THR A 244 -2.26 -2.27 12.08
C THR A 244 -1.42 -1.32 12.92
N ALA A 245 -2.05 -0.52 13.78
CA ALA A 245 -1.36 0.39 14.70
C ALA A 245 -1.84 0.17 16.14
N ASP A 246 -0.92 0.12 17.10
CA ASP A 246 -1.29 0.08 18.53
C ASP A 246 -1.87 1.42 19.02
N ALA A 247 -1.50 2.53 18.37
CA ALA A 247 -2.09 3.84 18.59
C ALA A 247 -3.04 4.20 17.43
N ASP A 248 -2.85 5.36 16.80
CA ASP A 248 -3.77 5.90 15.81
C ASP A 248 -3.41 5.51 14.37
N VAL A 249 -4.41 5.47 13.49
CA VAL A 249 -4.23 5.52 12.02
C VAL A 249 -4.77 6.85 11.51
N THR A 250 -3.89 7.67 10.93
CA THR A 250 -4.25 8.95 10.32
C THR A 250 -4.19 8.85 8.81
N LEU A 251 -5.28 9.28 8.16
CA LEU A 251 -5.44 9.29 6.70
C LEU A 251 -5.42 10.75 6.22
N GLY A 252 -4.27 11.20 5.76
CA GLY A 252 -3.99 12.57 5.33
C GLY A 252 -4.40 12.91 3.90
N VAL A 253 -4.15 14.15 3.51
CA VAL A 253 -4.19 14.60 2.12
C VAL A 253 -2.82 15.16 1.78
N PRO A 254 -2.19 14.73 0.67
CA PRO A 254 -0.91 15.27 0.25
C PRO A 254 -0.97 16.81 0.12
N PRO A 255 0.12 17.53 0.41
CA PRO A 255 0.22 18.99 0.24
C PRO A 255 -0.09 19.50 -1.18
N SER A 256 -0.11 18.61 -2.16
CA SER A 256 -0.36 18.88 -3.58
C SER A 256 -1.83 18.82 -4.01
N GLY A 257 -2.77 18.51 -3.10
CA GLY A 257 -4.21 18.43 -3.40
C GLY A 257 -4.63 17.22 -4.24
N VAL A 258 -3.69 16.34 -4.63
CA VAL A 258 -4.01 14.98 -5.10
C VAL A 258 -4.51 14.22 -3.88
N LEU A 259 -5.65 13.55 -3.98
CA LEU A 259 -6.25 12.87 -2.82
C LEU A 259 -5.45 11.61 -2.46
N LEU A 260 -5.29 11.33 -1.17
CA LEU A 260 -4.78 10.03 -0.68
C LEU A 260 -5.70 8.91 -1.19
N PHE A 261 -5.18 7.94 -1.93
CA PHE A 261 -5.97 6.77 -2.32
C PHE A 261 -5.41 5.50 -1.69
N LEU A 262 -6.27 4.77 -0.97
CA LEU A 262 -6.06 3.36 -0.68
C LEU A 262 -6.83 2.59 -1.75
N SER A 263 -6.12 1.93 -2.66
CA SER A 263 -6.75 1.23 -3.78
C SER A 263 -6.26 -0.21 -3.85
N ALA A 264 -7.24 -1.11 -3.72
CA ALA A 264 -7.12 -2.54 -3.95
C ALA A 264 -8.07 -2.94 -5.08
N ASP A 265 -8.21 -2.13 -6.12
CA ASP A 265 -9.15 -2.39 -7.20
C ASP A 265 -8.69 -3.54 -8.10
N GLY A 266 -9.66 -4.33 -8.57
CA GLY A 266 -9.48 -5.29 -9.66
C GLY A 266 -9.68 -4.61 -11.01
N PHE A 267 -9.00 -5.11 -12.04
CA PHE A 267 -9.18 -4.65 -13.41
C PHE A 267 -9.16 -5.83 -14.39
N GLY A 268 -9.20 -5.53 -15.68
CA GLY A 268 -9.13 -6.54 -16.72
C GLY A 268 -10.47 -7.21 -16.90
N ASP A 269 -10.44 -8.42 -17.42
CA ASP A 269 -11.67 -9.16 -17.68
C ASP A 269 -12.24 -9.70 -16.36
N ALA A 270 -13.30 -9.07 -15.86
CA ALA A 270 -13.99 -9.46 -14.63
C ALA A 270 -13.10 -9.53 -13.36
N GLY A 271 -12.08 -8.68 -13.24
CA GLY A 271 -11.21 -8.67 -12.05
C GLY A 271 -11.95 -8.22 -10.80
N SER A 272 -11.90 -9.00 -9.72
CA SER A 272 -12.56 -8.66 -8.45
C SER A 272 -11.78 -7.62 -7.63
N GLY A 273 -12.46 -6.85 -6.78
CA GLY A 273 -11.81 -6.03 -5.77
C GLY A 273 -11.00 -6.88 -4.77
N GLY A 274 -9.94 -6.28 -4.22
CA GLY A 274 -9.06 -6.87 -3.23
C GLY A 274 -9.52 -6.63 -1.79
N SER A 275 -8.58 -6.53 -0.85
CA SER A 275 -8.89 -6.28 0.56
C SER A 275 -8.16 -5.07 1.13
N ILE A 276 -8.86 -4.30 1.95
CA ILE A 276 -8.31 -3.21 2.76
C ILE A 276 -8.72 -3.45 4.21
N SER A 277 -7.76 -3.63 5.09
CA SER A 277 -7.97 -3.79 6.53
C SER A 277 -7.25 -2.68 7.27
N MET A 278 -7.94 -2.04 8.20
CA MET A 278 -7.38 -1.03 9.10
C MET A 278 -7.81 -1.30 10.52
N LEU A 279 -6.82 -1.55 11.38
CA LEU A 279 -6.98 -1.73 12.81
C LEU A 279 -6.14 -0.70 13.56
N ALA A 280 -6.79 0.13 14.36
CA ALA A 280 -6.14 1.08 15.25
C ALA A 280 -6.51 0.78 16.72
N GLY A 281 -5.53 0.67 17.60
CA GLY A 281 -5.79 0.61 19.04
C GLY A 281 -6.40 1.90 19.57
N GLY A 282 -6.04 3.03 18.98
CA GLY A 282 -6.58 4.36 19.23
C GLY A 282 -7.75 4.69 18.31
N LYS A 283 -7.60 5.76 17.52
CA LYS A 283 -8.61 6.25 16.56
C LYS A 283 -8.18 6.07 15.11
N ILE A 284 -9.16 6.05 14.21
CA ILE A 284 -8.95 6.17 12.76
C ILE A 284 -9.51 7.52 12.32
N VAL A 285 -8.65 8.43 11.87
CA VAL A 285 -9.08 9.79 11.51
C VAL A 285 -8.54 10.24 10.17
N GLY A 286 -9.43 10.81 9.36
CA GLY A 286 -9.05 11.70 8.29
C GLY A 286 -8.37 12.96 8.83
N SER A 287 -7.33 13.43 8.15
CA SER A 287 -6.76 14.75 8.45
C SER A 287 -7.81 15.86 8.27
N ALA A 288 -7.60 17.02 8.88
CA ALA A 288 -8.48 18.18 8.72
C ALA A 288 -8.63 18.64 7.25
N ALA A 289 -7.67 18.28 6.39
CA ALA A 289 -7.80 18.49 4.96
C ALA A 289 -8.85 17.56 4.35
N GLY A 290 -8.94 16.30 4.80
CA GLY A 290 -9.93 15.26 4.47
C GLY A 290 -9.28 13.89 4.30
N THR A 291 -10.01 12.94 3.71
CA THR A 291 -9.49 11.65 3.23
C THR A 291 -9.78 11.53 1.74
N GLY A 292 -8.87 10.94 0.96
CA GLY A 292 -9.23 10.55 -0.41
C GLY A 292 -9.96 9.21 -0.46
N ALA A 293 -10.03 8.62 -1.66
CA ALA A 293 -10.85 7.43 -1.89
C ALA A 293 -10.23 6.17 -1.26
N ILE A 294 -11.09 5.31 -0.72
CA ILE A 294 -10.74 3.98 -0.20
C ILE A 294 -11.56 3.00 -1.04
N THR A 295 -10.89 2.29 -1.94
CA THR A 295 -11.55 1.50 -2.98
C THR A 295 -11.03 0.08 -3.04
N ALA A 296 -11.96 -0.88 -3.11
CA ALA A 296 -11.71 -2.27 -3.42
C ALA A 296 -12.78 -2.71 -4.43
N VAL A 297 -12.81 -2.06 -5.59
CA VAL A 297 -13.85 -2.20 -6.61
C VAL A 297 -13.51 -3.32 -7.59
N GLY A 298 -14.51 -4.08 -8.00
CA GLY A 298 -14.45 -5.05 -9.09
C GLY A 298 -14.68 -4.41 -10.46
N HIS A 299 -14.20 -5.06 -11.51
CA HIS A 299 -14.26 -4.55 -12.87
C HIS A 299 -15.28 -5.30 -13.72
N SER A 300 -15.89 -4.61 -14.68
CA SER A 300 -16.80 -5.25 -15.63
C SER A 300 -16.06 -6.25 -16.53
N ALA A 301 -16.76 -7.31 -16.96
CA ALA A 301 -16.26 -8.20 -17.99
C ALA A 301 -16.04 -7.46 -19.31
N THR A 302 -15.14 -7.99 -20.14
CA THR A 302 -14.79 -7.42 -21.44
C THR A 302 -15.89 -7.64 -22.46
N LEU A 303 -16.56 -8.79 -22.40
CA LEU A 303 -17.71 -9.11 -23.26
C LEU A 303 -19.01 -8.68 -22.59
N ALA A 304 -19.86 -8.00 -23.35
CA ALA A 304 -21.17 -7.60 -22.87
C ALA A 304 -22.05 -8.82 -22.60
N GLY A 305 -22.64 -8.88 -21.40
CA GLY A 305 -23.48 -9.99 -20.94
C GLY A 305 -22.74 -11.01 -20.06
N ASP A 306 -21.41 -10.97 -20.01
CA ASP A 306 -20.65 -11.77 -19.04
C ASP A 306 -20.64 -11.10 -17.66
N ALA A 307 -20.61 -11.92 -16.61
CA ALA A 307 -20.55 -11.43 -15.23
C ALA A 307 -19.20 -10.77 -14.94
N GLY A 308 -19.25 -9.54 -14.45
CA GLY A 308 -18.08 -8.80 -13.95
C GLY A 308 -17.53 -9.35 -12.64
N GLY A 309 -16.37 -8.82 -12.25
CA GLY A 309 -15.72 -9.11 -10.99
C GLY A 309 -16.52 -8.59 -9.81
N SER A 310 -16.46 -9.29 -8.69
CA SER A 310 -17.13 -8.85 -7.46
C SER A 310 -16.36 -7.71 -6.80
N GLY A 311 -17.05 -6.90 -6.00
CA GLY A 311 -16.40 -5.97 -5.08
C GLY A 311 -15.57 -6.70 -4.03
N GLY A 312 -14.61 -5.98 -3.46
CA GLY A 312 -13.67 -6.47 -2.47
C GLY A 312 -14.17 -6.31 -1.03
N THR A 313 -13.23 -6.31 -0.08
CA THR A 313 -13.54 -6.16 1.35
C THR A 313 -12.84 -4.93 1.92
N ILE A 314 -13.56 -4.14 2.70
CA ILE A 314 -12.99 -3.01 3.45
C ILE A 314 -13.40 -3.16 4.91
N SER A 315 -12.44 -3.29 5.82
CA SER A 315 -12.66 -3.39 7.26
C SER A 315 -11.93 -2.26 7.97
N ILE A 316 -12.65 -1.51 8.80
CA ILE A 316 -12.14 -0.33 9.51
C ILE A 316 -12.56 -0.43 10.97
N GLU A 317 -11.60 -0.66 11.85
CA GLU A 317 -11.82 -0.90 13.27
C GLU A 317 -10.93 0.01 14.13
N ALA A 318 -11.55 0.73 15.06
CA ALA A 318 -10.87 1.51 16.09
C ALA A 318 -11.24 0.98 17.48
N GLN A 319 -10.27 0.45 18.23
CA GLN A 319 -10.57 -0.22 19.50
C GLN A 319 -11.07 0.77 20.56
N THR A 320 -10.39 1.89 20.73
CA THR A 320 -10.69 2.85 21.81
C THR A 320 -11.22 4.21 21.35
N GLY A 321 -10.99 4.57 20.09
CA GLY A 321 -11.26 5.90 19.56
C GLY A 321 -12.34 5.94 18.46
N PRO A 322 -12.68 7.15 17.99
CA PRO A 322 -13.63 7.31 16.89
C PRO A 322 -13.07 6.84 15.55
N VAL A 323 -13.98 6.55 14.62
CA VAL A 323 -13.69 6.40 13.19
C VAL A 323 -14.22 7.62 12.46
N THR A 324 -13.36 8.38 11.79
CA THR A 324 -13.75 9.56 11.01
C THR A 324 -13.13 9.51 9.63
N ILE A 325 -13.96 9.44 8.58
CA ILE A 325 -13.53 9.48 7.18
C ILE A 325 -14.07 10.77 6.57
N GLY A 326 -13.16 11.67 6.15
CA GLY A 326 -13.46 13.06 5.85
C GLY A 326 -14.08 13.29 4.45
N PRO A 327 -14.94 14.31 4.28
CA PRO A 327 -15.48 14.69 2.98
C PRO A 327 -14.49 15.58 2.19
N LEU A 328 -13.98 15.13 1.05
CA LEU A 328 -13.13 15.95 0.16
C LEU A 328 -13.29 15.66 -1.33
N GLY A 329 -13.82 16.61 -2.10
CA GLY A 329 -13.67 16.59 -3.58
C GLY A 329 -14.17 15.33 -4.31
N ASN A 330 -15.22 14.67 -3.79
CA ASN A 330 -15.73 13.33 -4.19
C ASN A 330 -14.84 12.12 -3.79
N PRO A 331 -14.46 11.93 -2.51
CA PRO A 331 -13.85 10.66 -2.11
C PRO A 331 -14.96 9.64 -1.86
N GLN A 332 -14.71 8.37 -2.16
CA GLN A 332 -15.67 7.28 -1.99
C GLN A 332 -15.08 6.21 -1.07
N LEU A 333 -15.92 5.61 -0.25
CA LEU A 333 -15.64 4.33 0.40
C LEU A 333 -16.38 3.28 -0.43
N ALA A 334 -15.67 2.61 -1.33
CA ALA A 334 -16.27 1.82 -2.41
C ALA A 334 -15.79 0.37 -2.42
N ALA A 335 -16.71 -0.56 -2.34
CA ALA A 335 -16.51 -1.98 -2.63
C ALA A 335 -17.51 -2.42 -3.71
N ASP A 336 -17.70 -1.63 -4.74
CA ASP A 336 -18.63 -1.94 -5.84
C ASP A 336 -18.13 -3.13 -6.67
N GLY A 337 -19.04 -3.94 -7.20
CA GLY A 337 -18.76 -4.93 -8.23
C GLY A 337 -18.80 -4.32 -9.63
N GLY A 338 -18.20 -5.02 -10.59
CA GLY A 338 -18.42 -4.76 -12.01
C GLY A 338 -19.85 -5.08 -12.44
N SER A 339 -20.25 -4.66 -13.64
CA SER A 339 -21.55 -5.06 -14.20
C SER A 339 -21.66 -6.58 -14.30
N GLY A 340 -22.73 -7.16 -13.76
CA GLY A 340 -22.96 -8.59 -13.60
C GLY A 340 -22.25 -9.23 -12.41
N GLY A 341 -21.41 -8.46 -11.68
CA GLY A 341 -20.73 -8.89 -10.46
C GLY A 341 -21.46 -8.43 -9.20
N CYS A 342 -21.19 -9.09 -8.08
CA CYS A 342 -21.76 -8.71 -6.79
C CYS A 342 -20.99 -7.55 -6.15
N GLY A 343 -21.68 -6.71 -5.38
CA GLY A 343 -21.04 -5.78 -4.46
C GLY A 343 -20.23 -6.53 -3.39
N GLY A 344 -19.23 -5.85 -2.86
CA GLY A 344 -18.33 -6.34 -1.82
C GLY A 344 -18.87 -6.11 -0.40
N ALA A 345 -17.97 -6.13 0.58
CA ALA A 345 -18.32 -5.94 2.00
C ALA A 345 -17.56 -4.77 2.62
N ILE A 346 -18.28 -3.91 3.35
CA ILE A 346 -17.71 -2.80 4.11
C ILE A 346 -18.11 -2.96 5.57
N ASN A 347 -17.13 -3.13 6.45
CA ASN A 347 -17.31 -3.23 7.90
C ASN A 347 -16.69 -2.01 8.59
N LEU A 348 -17.47 -1.34 9.42
CA LEU A 348 -17.05 -0.18 10.21
C LEU A 348 -17.35 -0.45 11.68
N SER A 349 -16.33 -0.45 12.53
CA SER A 349 -16.53 -0.70 13.96
C SER A 349 -15.68 0.18 14.86
N ASN A 350 -16.18 0.37 16.08
CA ASN A 350 -15.34 0.70 17.22
C ASN A 350 -15.81 -0.09 18.46
N ASP A 351 -14.93 -0.26 19.45
CA ASP A 351 -15.18 -1.21 20.55
C ASP A 351 -15.42 -0.52 21.89
N THR A 352 -15.17 0.79 22.00
CA THR A 352 -15.26 1.53 23.26
C THR A 352 -16.29 2.66 23.22
N ALA A 353 -17.31 2.58 24.07
CA ALA A 353 -18.28 3.66 24.22
C ALA A 353 -17.66 4.92 24.87
N PRO A 354 -18.05 6.15 24.49
CA PRO A 354 -19.06 6.51 23.49
C PRO A 354 -18.44 6.86 22.11
N ALA A 355 -17.45 6.11 21.62
CA ALA A 355 -16.75 6.45 20.38
C ALA A 355 -17.71 6.50 19.17
N ALA A 356 -17.63 7.58 18.40
CA ALA A 356 -18.51 7.80 17.26
C ALA A 356 -17.90 7.31 15.94
N ILE A 357 -18.75 7.00 14.97
CA ILE A 357 -18.38 6.77 13.57
C ILE A 357 -18.95 7.92 12.72
N SER A 358 -18.09 8.59 11.95
CA SER A 358 -18.47 9.72 11.10
C SER A 358 -17.90 9.58 9.70
N ILE A 359 -18.76 9.37 8.71
CA ILE A 359 -18.39 9.16 7.31
C ILE A 359 -18.92 10.33 6.46
N GLY A 360 -17.98 11.12 5.93
CA GLY A 360 -18.25 12.25 5.02
C GLY A 360 -18.26 11.87 3.54
N ALA A 361 -17.78 10.69 3.18
CA ALA A 361 -17.78 10.13 1.84
C ALA A 361 -19.08 9.36 1.53
N PRO A 362 -19.48 9.16 0.26
CA PRO A 362 -20.47 8.16 -0.09
C PRO A 362 -19.91 6.76 0.24
N VAL A 363 -20.75 5.90 0.79
CA VAL A 363 -20.43 4.49 1.05
C VAL A 363 -21.17 3.65 0.03
N THR A 364 -20.45 2.85 -0.76
CA THR A 364 -21.07 2.02 -1.78
C THR A 364 -20.50 0.61 -1.81
N ALA A 365 -21.39 -0.36 -1.96
CA ALA A 365 -21.06 -1.74 -2.28
C ALA A 365 -22.14 -2.27 -3.22
N THR A 366 -22.24 -1.65 -4.40
CA THR A 366 -23.26 -1.96 -5.41
C THR A 366 -22.83 -3.10 -6.31
N GLY A 367 -23.79 -3.85 -6.86
CA GLY A 367 -23.52 -4.84 -7.91
C GLY A 367 -24.57 -4.76 -9.00
N THR A 368 -24.24 -4.10 -10.10
CA THR A 368 -25.21 -3.77 -11.17
C THR A 368 -25.32 -4.87 -12.23
N GLY A 369 -26.28 -4.77 -13.16
CA GLY A 369 -26.43 -5.72 -14.27
C GLY A 369 -27.44 -6.84 -14.01
N THR A 370 -27.65 -7.73 -14.98
CA THR A 370 -28.67 -8.80 -14.86
C THR A 370 -28.36 -9.80 -13.75
N ASP A 371 -27.09 -10.09 -13.52
CA ASP A 371 -26.64 -11.08 -12.54
C ASP A 371 -25.99 -10.43 -11.30
N GLY A 372 -25.88 -9.11 -11.29
CA GLY A 372 -25.28 -8.38 -10.17
C GLY A 372 -26.18 -8.37 -8.94
N GLY A 373 -25.60 -8.68 -7.79
CA GLY A 373 -26.24 -8.55 -6.48
C GLY A 373 -25.62 -7.42 -5.67
N GLY A 374 -26.42 -6.74 -4.86
CA GLY A 374 -25.88 -5.76 -3.92
C GLY A 374 -24.93 -6.38 -2.89
N GLY A 375 -24.00 -5.58 -2.38
CA GLY A 375 -23.02 -5.98 -1.36
C GLY A 375 -23.54 -5.79 0.06
N THR A 376 -22.62 -5.78 1.04
CA THR A 376 -22.96 -5.60 2.44
C THR A 376 -22.26 -4.40 3.07
N VAL A 377 -22.98 -3.68 3.93
CA VAL A 377 -22.42 -2.66 4.81
C VAL A 377 -22.84 -2.98 6.24
N CYS A 378 -21.87 -3.31 7.08
CA CYS A 378 -22.07 -3.53 8.50
C CYS A 378 -21.43 -2.40 9.29
N LEU A 379 -22.16 -1.85 10.26
CA LEU A 379 -21.67 -0.84 11.18
C LEU A 379 -21.95 -1.26 12.62
N ASP A 380 -20.93 -1.19 13.47
CA ASP A 380 -21.06 -1.35 14.92
C ASP A 380 -20.38 -0.19 15.66
N ALA A 381 -21.18 0.80 16.07
CA ALA A 381 -20.69 2.00 16.75
C ALA A 381 -21.09 1.98 18.24
N GLN A 382 -20.11 2.12 19.13
CA GLN A 382 -20.36 2.31 20.56
C GLN A 382 -20.83 3.73 20.93
N GLY A 383 -21.04 4.60 19.95
CA GLY A 383 -21.51 5.97 20.09
C GLY A 383 -22.50 6.31 18.97
N ALA A 384 -22.52 7.58 18.54
CA ALA A 384 -23.32 7.99 17.40
C ALA A 384 -22.68 7.56 16.07
N ALA A 385 -23.49 7.31 15.06
CA ALA A 385 -23.03 7.06 13.69
C ALA A 385 -23.61 8.12 12.74
N SER A 386 -22.78 8.68 11.86
CA SER A 386 -23.23 9.70 10.90
C SER A 386 -22.69 9.49 9.49
N PHE A 387 -23.56 9.64 8.50
CA PHE A 387 -23.26 9.53 7.07
C PHE A 387 -23.72 10.77 6.33
N THR A 388 -22.78 11.53 5.77
CA THR A 388 -23.10 12.83 5.15
C THR A 388 -23.62 12.70 3.72
N ARG A 389 -23.23 11.67 2.98
CA ARG A 389 -23.58 11.50 1.55
C ARG A 389 -24.45 10.29 1.23
N GLY A 390 -24.79 9.48 2.24
CA GLY A 390 -25.63 8.31 2.09
C GLY A 390 -24.85 7.01 1.93
N ILE A 391 -25.61 5.91 1.83
CA ILE A 391 -25.12 4.54 1.71
C ILE A 391 -25.89 3.88 0.56
N ASP A 392 -25.19 3.20 -0.35
CA ASP A 392 -25.80 2.53 -1.49
C ASP A 392 -25.22 1.12 -1.65
N VAL A 393 -26.02 0.10 -1.33
CA VAL A 393 -25.71 -1.30 -1.64
C VAL A 393 -26.71 -1.88 -2.61
N SER A 394 -27.23 -1.04 -3.50
CA SER A 394 -28.18 -1.49 -4.52
C SER A 394 -27.56 -2.52 -5.45
N GLY A 395 -28.37 -3.44 -5.91
CA GLY A 395 -27.99 -4.51 -6.82
C GLY A 395 -28.78 -4.48 -8.13
N GLY A 396 -28.48 -5.47 -8.95
CA GLY A 396 -29.08 -5.73 -10.24
C GLY A 396 -30.17 -6.80 -10.15
N GLY A 397 -30.19 -7.71 -11.14
CA GLY A 397 -31.22 -8.75 -11.22
C GLY A 397 -31.11 -9.82 -10.14
N SER A 398 -29.96 -9.97 -9.49
CA SER A 398 -29.79 -10.85 -8.30
C SER A 398 -30.28 -10.20 -7.00
N GLY A 399 -30.74 -8.94 -7.06
CA GLY A 399 -31.38 -8.23 -5.95
C GLY A 399 -30.46 -7.28 -5.18
N GLY A 400 -31.07 -6.45 -4.32
CA GLY A 400 -30.37 -5.49 -3.48
C GLY A 400 -29.52 -6.12 -2.37
N GLY A 401 -28.65 -5.32 -1.77
CA GLY A 401 -27.68 -5.76 -0.76
C GLY A 401 -28.22 -5.86 0.66
N GLY A 402 -27.30 -5.90 1.63
CA GLY A 402 -27.61 -5.92 3.06
C GLY A 402 -26.97 -4.76 3.79
N LEU A 403 -27.74 -4.06 4.64
CA LEU A 403 -27.20 -3.12 5.60
C LEU A 403 -27.61 -3.53 7.00
N ASP A 404 -26.63 -3.64 7.88
CA ASP A 404 -26.83 -3.82 9.30
C ASP A 404 -26.10 -2.70 10.06
N LEU A 405 -26.88 -1.74 10.56
CA LEU A 405 -26.34 -0.52 11.16
C LEU A 405 -26.71 -0.50 12.65
N ASN A 406 -25.74 -0.86 13.49
CA ASN A 406 -25.84 -0.83 14.95
C ASN A 406 -25.08 0.36 15.55
N ALA A 407 -25.75 1.16 16.37
CA ALA A 407 -25.13 2.25 17.10
C ALA A 407 -25.75 2.41 18.49
N LEU A 408 -24.94 2.56 19.54
CA LEU A 408 -25.49 2.89 20.87
C LEU A 408 -26.13 4.29 20.90
N GLY A 409 -25.64 5.21 20.07
CA GLY A 409 -26.14 6.57 19.93
C GLY A 409 -27.19 6.73 18.81
N THR A 410 -27.25 7.94 18.24
CA THR A 410 -28.11 8.24 17.09
C THR A 410 -27.43 7.81 15.79
N ILE A 411 -28.17 7.15 14.90
CA ILE A 411 -27.77 7.00 13.49
C ILE A 411 -28.35 8.17 12.69
N THR A 412 -27.47 8.94 12.05
CA THR A 412 -27.84 10.08 11.20
C THR A 412 -27.40 9.84 9.78
N THR A 413 -28.29 9.99 8.81
CA THR A 413 -27.95 9.96 7.39
C THR A 413 -28.46 11.23 6.72
N ALA A 414 -27.60 12.01 6.07
CA ALA A 414 -28.04 13.18 5.30
C ALA A 414 -28.38 12.80 3.85
N GLY A 415 -27.70 11.78 3.29
CA GLY A 415 -28.00 11.21 1.99
C GLY A 415 -28.97 10.03 2.05
N ALA A 416 -29.31 9.50 0.88
CA ALA A 416 -30.16 8.31 0.75
C ALA A 416 -29.49 7.06 1.34
N VAL A 417 -30.30 6.11 1.81
CA VAL A 417 -29.87 4.76 2.18
C VAL A 417 -30.59 3.81 1.22
N ARG A 418 -29.84 3.14 0.35
CA ARG A 418 -30.41 2.29 -0.69
C ARG A 418 -29.91 0.86 -0.62
N SER A 419 -30.85 -0.03 -0.83
CA SER A 419 -30.67 -1.46 -0.98
C SER A 419 -31.62 -1.95 -2.07
N ASP A 420 -31.79 -1.17 -3.13
CA ASP A 420 -32.73 -1.47 -4.21
C ASP A 420 -32.15 -2.56 -5.12
N GLY A 421 -33.00 -3.32 -5.80
CA GLY A 421 -32.59 -4.28 -6.81
C GLY A 421 -33.54 -4.26 -8.01
N SER A 422 -33.00 -4.50 -9.20
CA SER A 422 -33.85 -4.72 -10.38
C SER A 422 -34.46 -6.12 -10.41
N GLY A 423 -33.97 -7.04 -9.57
CA GLY A 423 -34.63 -8.27 -9.14
C GLY A 423 -35.41 -8.04 -7.86
N ASP A 424 -34.99 -8.68 -6.76
CA ASP A 424 -35.55 -8.45 -5.42
C ASP A 424 -34.95 -7.20 -4.74
N GLY A 425 -35.67 -6.62 -3.79
CA GLY A 425 -35.09 -5.62 -2.88
C GLY A 425 -34.15 -6.27 -1.87
N GLY A 426 -33.25 -5.49 -1.27
CA GLY A 426 -32.35 -5.96 -0.21
C GLY A 426 -32.92 -5.76 1.20
N CYS A 427 -32.03 -5.81 2.19
CA CYS A 427 -32.39 -5.71 3.60
C CYS A 427 -31.70 -4.51 4.26
N ILE A 428 -32.46 -3.70 5.00
CA ILE A 428 -31.93 -2.57 5.79
C ILE A 428 -32.36 -2.76 7.25
N SER A 429 -31.39 -2.92 8.15
CA SER A 429 -31.57 -3.01 9.60
C SER A 429 -30.93 -1.81 10.29
N PHE A 430 -31.67 -1.18 11.19
CA PHE A 430 -31.16 -0.14 12.09
C PHE A 430 -31.39 -0.55 13.54
N CYS A 431 -30.33 -0.62 14.32
CA CYS A 431 -30.37 -0.77 15.76
C CYS A 431 -29.71 0.46 16.38
N ALA A 432 -30.52 1.40 16.90
CA ALA A 432 -30.00 2.67 17.40
C ALA A 432 -30.80 3.25 18.57
N GLY A 433 -30.16 4.09 19.38
CA GLY A 433 -30.85 4.88 20.41
C GLY A 433 -31.82 5.91 19.80
N ALA A 434 -31.55 6.38 18.59
CA ALA A 434 -32.46 7.19 17.78
C ALA A 434 -32.05 7.16 16.29
N LEU A 435 -32.99 7.50 15.40
CA LEU A 435 -32.75 7.63 13.96
C LEU A 435 -33.05 9.06 13.48
N ALA A 436 -32.15 9.62 12.68
CA ALA A 436 -32.30 10.91 12.01
C ALA A 436 -31.98 10.76 10.52
N LEU A 437 -33.02 10.47 9.72
CA LEU A 437 -32.89 10.17 8.30
C LEU A 437 -33.29 11.40 7.48
N GLY A 438 -32.31 12.02 6.84
CA GLY A 438 -32.46 13.21 5.98
C GLY A 438 -32.68 12.87 4.50
N GLY A 439 -32.41 11.63 4.10
CA GLY A 439 -32.67 11.11 2.76
C GLY A 439 -33.66 9.93 2.75
N PRO A 440 -34.12 9.49 1.57
CA PRO A 440 -34.98 8.32 1.46
C PRO A 440 -34.25 7.05 1.89
N VAL A 441 -35.01 6.11 2.45
CA VAL A 441 -34.56 4.74 2.76
C VAL A 441 -35.34 3.78 1.86
N THR A 442 -34.66 3.07 0.97
CA THR A 442 -35.31 2.24 -0.06
C THR A 442 -34.68 0.85 -0.15
N ALA A 443 -35.53 -0.16 -0.22
CA ALA A 443 -35.18 -1.56 -0.46
C ALA A 443 -36.21 -2.16 -1.43
N ILE A 444 -36.24 -1.61 -2.64
CA ILE A 444 -37.27 -1.88 -3.64
C ILE A 444 -36.78 -2.96 -4.61
N GLY A 445 -37.61 -3.97 -4.84
CA GLY A 445 -37.46 -4.92 -5.94
C GLY A 445 -38.36 -4.56 -7.13
N SER A 446 -38.08 -5.14 -8.29
CA SER A 446 -38.95 -5.05 -9.46
C SER A 446 -40.14 -6.01 -9.34
N PRO A 447 -41.39 -5.54 -9.53
CA PRO A 447 -42.57 -6.41 -9.53
C PRO A 447 -42.61 -7.38 -10.72
N ASP A 448 -41.81 -7.11 -11.77
CA ASP A 448 -41.74 -7.90 -13.01
C ASP A 448 -40.50 -8.82 -13.04
N ALA A 449 -39.78 -8.98 -11.92
CA ALA A 449 -38.65 -9.90 -11.84
C ALA A 449 -39.13 -11.34 -12.05
N THR A 450 -38.79 -11.94 -13.20
CA THR A 450 -39.21 -13.30 -13.57
C THR A 450 -38.46 -14.42 -12.83
N GLY A 451 -38.04 -14.18 -11.59
CA GLY A 451 -37.27 -15.14 -10.80
C GLY A 451 -37.32 -14.81 -9.32
N GLY A 452 -38.41 -15.20 -8.65
CA GLY A 452 -38.50 -15.26 -7.20
C GLY A 452 -38.98 -16.65 -6.80
N SER A 453 -38.11 -17.41 -6.13
CA SER A 453 -38.44 -18.65 -5.41
C SER A 453 -38.24 -18.44 -3.93
#